data_AF-H9WSQ8-F1
#
_entry.id   AF-H9WSQ8-F1
#
_cell.length_a   1.000
_cell.length_b   1.000
_cell.length_c   1.000
_cell.angle_alpha   90.00
_cell.angle_beta   90.00
_cell.angle_gamma   90.00
#
_symmetry.space_group_name_H-M   'P 1'
#
loop_
_entity.id
_entity.type
_entity.pdbx_description
1 polymer ?
#
loop_
_entity_poly.entity_id
_entity_poly.type
_entity_poly.pdbx_seq_one_letter_code
_entity_poly.pdbx_strand_id
1 'polypeptide(L)'
;KPYTLQTNVYINGTGDGQVLTGRELKFHLWFDPTEDFHNYSLLWTPSYIIFYVDDIAIRKYPRRISSTYPLRPLWVYGSIW
;
A
#
# COMPACT_ATOMS: atom_id res chain seq x y z
N LYS A 1 22.22 2.40 -4.68
CA LYS A 1 21.46 1.17 -4.34
C LYS A 1 20.04 1.37 -4.85
N PRO A 2 19.37 0.36 -5.42
CA PRO A 2 18.02 0.55 -5.94
C PRO A 2 17.06 0.94 -4.82
N TYR A 3 16.14 1.86 -5.11
CA TYR A 3 15.05 2.20 -4.20
C TYR A 3 14.14 0.98 -3.95
N THR A 4 13.52 0.93 -2.78
CA THR A 4 12.55 -0.11 -2.41
C THR A 4 11.20 0.52 -2.17
N LEU A 5 10.20 0.11 -2.95
CA LEU A 5 8.80 0.46 -2.71
C LEU A 5 8.20 -0.52 -1.71
N GLN A 6 7.70 -0.02 -0.58
CA GLN A 6 6.96 -0.83 0.40
C GLN A 6 5.47 -0.47 0.35
N THR A 7 4.62 -1.49 0.23
CA THR A 7 3.17 -1.36 0.40
C THR A 7 2.77 -1.95 1.75
N ASN A 8 1.79 -1.35 2.43
CA ASN A 8 1.30 -1.86 3.71
C ASN A 8 -0.22 -1.65 3.85
N VAL A 9 -0.83 -2.43 4.74
CA VAL A 9 -2.27 -2.33 5.05
C VAL A 9 -2.46 -2.54 6.56
N TYR A 10 -2.93 -1.49 7.24
CA TYR A 10 -3.30 -1.53 8.64
C TYR A 10 -4.83 -1.46 8.79
N ILE A 11 -5.36 -2.19 9.77
CA ILE A 11 -6.79 -2.28 10.07
C ILE A 11 -6.95 -2.23 11.59
N ASN A 12 -7.91 -1.45 12.08
CA ASN A 12 -8.31 -1.42 13.49
C ASN A 12 -7.13 -1.37 14.49
N GLY A 13 -6.17 -0.48 14.26
CA GLY A 13 -5.04 -0.28 15.18
C GLY A 13 -3.93 -1.32 15.06
N THR A 14 -3.90 -2.18 14.04
CA THR A 14 -2.77 -3.11 13.83
C THR A 14 -1.43 -2.41 13.55
N GLY A 15 -1.46 -1.11 13.24
CA GLY A 15 -0.26 -0.28 13.10
C GLY A 15 0.05 0.56 14.35
N ASP A 16 -0.75 0.42 15.41
CA ASP A 16 -0.68 1.26 16.61
C ASP A 16 -0.34 0.39 17.85
N GLY A 17 0.23 1.01 18.89
CA GLY A 17 0.49 0.35 20.18
C GLY A 17 1.72 -0.55 20.22
N GLN A 18 1.78 -1.44 21.21
CA GLN A 18 2.98 -2.26 21.50
C GLN A 18 3.16 -3.46 20.56
N VAL A 19 2.07 -3.95 19.94
CA VAL A 19 2.11 -5.10 19.03
C VAL A 19 1.75 -4.64 17.63
N LEU A 20 2.78 -4.40 16.83
CA LEU A 20 2.63 -4.01 15.44
C LEU A 20 2.43 -5.24 14.57
N THR A 21 1.28 -5.31 13.89
CA THR A 21 1.01 -6.35 12.90
C THR A 21 1.07 -5.73 11.51
N GLY A 22 2.29 -5.73 10.97
CA GLY A 22 2.61 -5.31 9.62
C GLY A 22 2.10 -6.28 8.55
N ARG A 23 1.73 -5.74 7.40
CA ARG A 23 1.37 -6.49 6.18
C ARG A 23 2.22 -5.99 5.01
N GLU A 24 3.51 -5.83 5.25
CA GLU A 24 4.48 -5.28 4.31
C GLU A 24 4.70 -6.22 3.13
N LEU A 25 4.73 -5.64 1.92
CA LEU A 25 5.38 -6.25 0.77
C LEU A 25 6.32 -5.23 0.16
N LYS A 26 7.54 -5.68 -0.17
CA LYS A 26 8.64 -4.85 -0.70
C LYS A 26 8.96 -5.24 -2.12
N PHE A 27 9.21 -4.24 -2.97
CA PHE A 27 9.51 -4.40 -4.38
C PHE A 27 10.72 -3.55 -4.76
N HIS A 28 11.55 -4.06 -5.67
CA HIS A 28 12.41 -3.22 -6.49
C HIS A 28 11.67 -2.86 -7.77
N LEU A 29 11.84 -1.62 -8.23
CA LEU A 29 11.22 -1.12 -9.44
C LEU A 29 12.04 -1.53 -10.66
N TRP A 30 11.37 -1.71 -11.80
CA TRP A 30 12.01 -2.04 -13.10
C TRP A 30 12.53 -0.80 -13.83
N PHE A 31 12.58 0.35 -13.15
CA PHE A 31 13.07 1.63 -13.61
C PHE A 31 13.74 2.38 -12.45
N ASP A 32 14.46 3.46 -12.76
CA ASP A 32 15.00 4.36 -11.76
C ASP A 32 13.98 5.45 -11.39
N PRO A 33 13.39 5.44 -10.18
CA PRO A 33 12.33 6.39 -9.82
C PRO A 33 12.82 7.83 -9.59
N THR A 34 14.13 8.10 -9.71
CA THR A 34 14.67 9.47 -9.57
C THR A 34 14.84 10.20 -10.89
N GLU A 35 14.78 9.50 -12.02
CA GLU A 35 15.07 10.07 -13.34
C GLU A 35 13.85 10.70 -14.01
N ASP A 36 12.63 10.22 -13.70
CA ASP A 36 11.38 10.79 -14.21
C ASP A 36 10.22 10.58 -13.23
N PHE A 37 9.08 11.23 -13.49
CA PHE A 37 7.84 11.02 -12.76
C PHE A 37 7.17 9.72 -13.18
N HIS A 38 6.73 8.95 -12.19
CA HIS A 38 5.98 7.71 -12.37
C HIS A 38 4.62 7.79 -11.67
N ASN A 39 3.63 7.09 -12.21
CA ASN A 39 2.29 7.07 -11.63
C ASN A 39 2.21 6.01 -10.52
N TYR A 40 1.82 6.44 -9.31
CA TYR A 40 1.55 5.56 -8.18
C TYR A 40 0.09 5.74 -7.78
N SER A 41 -0.69 4.66 -7.79
CA SER A 41 -2.12 4.75 -7.52
C SER A 41 -2.63 3.58 -6.67
N LEU A 42 -3.78 3.83 -6.03
CA LEU A 42 -4.45 2.91 -5.12
C LEU A 42 -5.93 2.83 -5.52
N LEU A 43 -6.38 1.64 -5.89
CA LEU A 43 -7.81 1.34 -6.00
C LEU A 43 -8.26 0.66 -4.73
N TRP A 44 -9.08 1.35 -3.92
CA TRP A 44 -9.68 0.78 -2.71
C TRP A 44 -11.19 0.68 -2.86
N THR A 45 -11.70 -0.55 -2.76
CA THR A 45 -13.13 -0.86 -2.82
C THR A 45 -13.57 -1.59 -1.54
N PRO A 46 -14.88 -1.83 -1.32
CA PRO A 46 -15.33 -2.68 -0.21
C PRO A 46 -14.88 -4.17 -0.29
N SER A 47 -14.31 -4.60 -1.42
CA SER A 47 -13.98 -6.00 -1.71
C SER A 47 -12.49 -6.27 -1.92
N TYR A 48 -11.70 -5.28 -2.35
CA TYR A 48 -10.26 -5.43 -2.56
C TYR A 48 -9.54 -4.08 -2.65
N ILE A 49 -8.24 -4.11 -2.35
CA ILE A 49 -7.28 -3.05 -2.62
C ILE A 49 -6.35 -3.51 -3.75
N ILE A 50 -6.05 -2.64 -4.71
CA ILE A 50 -4.98 -2.85 -5.68
C ILE A 50 -4.03 -1.66 -5.65
N PHE A 51 -2.73 -1.96 -5.57
CA PHE A 51 -1.65 -0.99 -5.70
C PHE A 51 -1.09 -1.07 -7.12
N TYR A 52 -0.88 0.09 -7.74
CA TYR A 52 -0.36 0.20 -9.10
C TYR A 52 0.91 1.04 -9.15
N VAL A 53 1.76 0.71 -10.11
CA VAL A 53 2.89 1.51 -10.58
C VAL A 53 2.78 1.56 -12.10
N ASP A 54 2.64 2.75 -12.68
CA ASP A 54 2.46 2.97 -14.13
C ASP A 54 1.36 2.07 -14.73
N ASP A 55 0.19 2.07 -14.07
CA ASP A 55 -0.99 1.27 -14.42
C ASP A 55 -0.79 -0.27 -14.34
N ILE A 56 0.40 -0.73 -13.92
CA ILE A 56 0.69 -2.14 -13.66
C ILE A 56 0.35 -2.47 -12.20
N ALA A 57 -0.55 -3.43 -12.00
CA ALA A 57 -0.94 -3.91 -10.68
C ALA A 57 0.21 -4.68 -10.02
N ILE A 58 0.83 -4.13 -8.98
CA ILE A 58 1.96 -4.75 -8.27
C ILE A 58 1.51 -5.57 -7.04
N ARG A 59 0.33 -5.27 -6.49
CA ARG A 59 -0.21 -5.99 -5.33
C ARG A 59 -1.73 -5.93 -5.31
N LYS A 60 -2.37 -7.08 -5.10
CA LYS A 60 -3.81 -7.18 -4.77
C LYS A 60 -3.99 -7.66 -3.33
N TYR A 61 -4.80 -6.94 -2.55
CA TYR A 61 -5.20 -7.32 -1.21
C TYR A 61 -6.72 -7.56 -1.17
N PRO A 62 -7.17 -8.82 -1.34
CA PRO A 62 -8.60 -9.14 -1.33
C PRO A 62 -9.15 -9.11 0.09
N ARG A 63 -10.40 -8.67 0.25
CA ARG A 63 -11.14 -8.82 1.50
C ARG A 63 -11.45 -10.30 1.72
N ARG A 64 -10.84 -10.89 2.75
CA ARG A 64 -11.14 -12.27 3.17
C ARG A 64 -12.19 -12.29 4.28
N ILE A 65 -11.97 -11.50 5.33
CA ILE A 65 -12.89 -11.31 6.46
C ILE A 65 -12.94 -9.83 6.82
N SER A 66 -14.02 -9.37 7.47
CA SER A 66 -14.20 -7.95 7.82
C SER A 66 -13.13 -7.43 8.78
N SER A 67 -12.66 -8.25 9.72
CA SER A 67 -11.67 -7.85 10.73
C SER A 67 -10.27 -7.59 10.18
N THR A 68 -9.98 -8.02 8.95
CA THR A 68 -8.67 -7.84 8.31
C THR A 68 -8.73 -6.89 7.11
N TYR A 69 -9.81 -6.12 6.96
CA TYR A 69 -9.98 -5.24 5.81
C TYR A 69 -10.44 -3.83 6.21
N PRO A 70 -9.85 -2.76 5.66
CA PRO A 70 -10.26 -1.40 6.00
C PRO A 70 -11.60 -1.06 5.34
N LEU A 71 -12.62 -0.80 6.17
CA LEU A 71 -13.99 -0.46 5.76
C LEU A 71 -14.45 0.92 6.24
N ARG A 72 -13.63 1.63 7.01
CA ARG A 72 -13.93 2.97 7.50
C ARG A 72 -13.41 4.02 6.52
N PRO A 73 -14.04 5.20 6.43
CA PRO A 73 -13.53 6.31 5.61
C PRO A 73 -12.06 6.61 5.90
N LEU A 74 -11.32 6.93 4.85
CA LEU A 74 -9.90 7.28 4.91
C LEU A 74 -9.67 8.64 4.25
N TRP A 75 -8.61 9.30 4.66
CA TRP A 75 -8.08 10.50 4.02
C TRP A 75 -6.79 10.17 3.29
N VAL A 76 -6.49 10.91 2.24
CA VAL A 76 -5.23 10.75 1.48
C VAL A 76 -4.18 11.66 2.10
N TYR A 77 -2.98 11.14 2.27
CA TYR A 77 -1.83 11.86 2.79
C TYR A 77 -0.58 11.56 1.97
N GLY A 78 0.35 12.52 1.94
CA GLY A 78 1.71 12.36 1.43
C GLY A 78 2.68 13.18 2.28
N SER A 79 3.88 12.67 2.51
CA SER A 79 4.91 13.34 3.32
C SER A 79 6.31 12.93 2.87
N ILE A 80 7.27 13.81 3.18
CA ILE A 80 8.70 13.50 3.24
C ILE A 80 9.09 13.78 4.69
N TRP A 81 9.69 12.80 5.36
CA TRP A 81 9.97 12.83 6.80
C TRP A 81 11.35 12.24 7.12
#